data_AF-A0A505IC70-F1
#
_entry.id   AF-A0A505IC70-F1
#
_cell.length_a   1.000
_cell.length_b   1.000
_cell.length_c   1.000
_cell.angle_alpha   90.00
_cell.angle_beta   90.00
_cell.angle_gamma   90.00
#
_symmetry.space_group_name_H-M   'P 1'
#
loop_
_entity.id
_entity.type
_entity.pdbx_description
1 polymer ?
#
loop_
_entity_poly.entity_id
_entity_poly.type
_entity_poly.pdbx_seq_one_letter_code
_entity_poly.pdbx_strand_id
1 'polypeptide(L)'
;MAFQGSRDQFEQGEPSSSRSIAKYSPLEMVPEVDSDQDESPLEVLPLNNFGPKRRRRRTTTRVQRSRLRSLCSFWKCRHLYCHIHPYSRRAMTCRFVKRPFWGVVIVLGLLKLASIFWSGLVYLFPDDLDARLDAWVFPAGRPSIFSHWTTHGVVPVRCHSHNDYWRDVPLHSALSAGCIGVEADVWSSDNDLLVGHTPFTLHHEVTLRSLYLNPLLDLLQKHNTRSSQLEPAHLPGSFRAGVFSSDPSQTLVLLIDFKEQPEVTWSMVMEQLQPLRDGDYLSYFNGTDIITRPITVVATGDAPFDRITSNQTYRDIFYDAPLEQLALLPPSTGQSDHPDPETEPTYSYKNSYYASVDFRKTIGSLSRNRFSQGQLELVRKQVEAAHARGLKVRYWGTPSWPRGLRNHVWHVLVREGVDLINVDDLREATRQDWRKHRSWIF
;
A
#
# COMPACT_ATOMS: atom_id res chain seq x y z
N MET A 1 -60.02 35.45 47.60
CA MET A 1 -58.97 35.67 48.61
C MET A 1 -57.68 35.93 47.82
N ALA A 2 -57.42 37.18 47.40
CA ALA A 2 -56.74 38.26 48.14
C ALA A 2 -55.24 37.96 48.36
N PHE A 3 -54.34 38.56 47.55
CA PHE A 3 -53.41 39.68 47.86
C PHE A 3 -52.12 39.18 48.56
N GLN A 4 -50.86 39.55 48.28
CA GLN A 4 -50.12 40.78 47.86
C GLN A 4 -48.75 40.31 47.27
N GLY A 5 -47.96 41.02 46.46
CA GLY A 5 -47.87 42.45 46.10
C GLY A 5 -46.69 43.18 46.78
N SER A 6 -45.84 43.86 45.97
CA SER A 6 -44.70 44.78 46.27
C SER A 6 -43.29 44.15 46.14
N ARG A 7 -42.35 44.56 45.28
CA ARG A 7 -42.02 45.78 44.49
C ARG A 7 -41.71 47.04 45.31
N ASP A 8 -40.43 47.46 45.28
CA ASP A 8 -39.89 48.82 45.04
C ASP A 8 -38.38 48.85 45.43
N GLN A 9 -37.49 49.76 45.00
CA GLN A 9 -37.20 50.59 43.82
C GLN A 9 -35.84 51.29 44.14
N PHE A 10 -35.02 51.56 43.11
CA PHE A 10 -34.08 52.70 42.87
C PHE A 10 -33.20 53.27 44.02
N GLU A 11 -31.93 53.70 43.86
CA GLU A 11 -31.42 54.69 42.87
C GLU A 11 -29.87 54.86 42.94
N GLN A 12 -29.25 55.06 41.76
CA GLN A 12 -28.12 55.95 41.38
C GLN A 12 -26.68 55.88 41.96
N GLY A 13 -25.71 55.89 41.02
CA GLY A 13 -24.33 56.36 41.21
C GLY A 13 -23.35 55.97 40.09
N GLU A 14 -23.27 56.77 39.02
CA GLU A 14 -22.15 56.81 38.05
C GLU A 14 -21.18 57.97 38.43
N PRO A 15 -19.88 58.04 38.02
CA PRO A 15 -19.49 58.13 36.60
C PRO A 15 -18.10 57.56 36.15
N SER A 16 -17.97 57.37 34.81
CA SER A 16 -16.80 57.49 33.88
C SER A 16 -15.41 56.91 34.28
N SER A 17 -14.67 56.15 33.46
CA SER A 17 -14.13 56.52 32.15
C SER A 17 -13.39 55.35 31.45
N SER A 18 -13.56 55.26 30.12
CA SER A 18 -12.60 54.82 29.07
C SER A 18 -12.04 53.39 29.02
N ARG A 19 -12.54 52.55 28.09
CA ARG A 19 -11.85 52.23 26.82
C ARG A 19 -12.71 51.36 25.88
N SER A 20 -12.82 51.89 24.67
CA SER A 20 -13.43 51.45 23.40
C SER A 20 -13.52 49.96 23.06
N ILE A 21 -14.72 49.62 22.57
CA ILE A 21 -15.19 48.44 21.85
C ILE A 21 -14.54 48.35 20.46
N ALA A 22 -14.09 47.15 20.05
CA ALA A 22 -13.74 46.84 18.67
C ALA A 22 -14.87 46.03 18.01
N LYS A 23 -15.38 46.56 16.89
CA LYS A 23 -16.35 45.94 15.99
C LYS A 23 -15.64 45.23 14.83
N TYR A 24 -16.22 44.11 14.42
CA TYR A 24 -16.36 43.54 13.07
C TYR A 24 -15.56 44.14 11.89
N SER A 25 -14.96 43.27 11.09
CA SER A 25 -14.69 43.49 9.65
C SER A 25 -15.04 42.22 8.86
N PRO A 26 -15.83 42.34 7.77
CA PRO A 26 -16.03 41.28 6.78
C PRO A 26 -14.98 41.36 5.65
N LEU A 27 -14.62 40.20 5.11
CA LEU A 27 -13.81 40.05 3.90
C LEU A 27 -14.65 40.41 2.67
N GLU A 28 -14.17 41.36 1.88
CA GLU A 28 -14.79 41.82 0.64
C GLU A 28 -14.00 41.31 -0.58
N MET A 29 -14.74 40.78 -1.56
CA MET A 29 -14.29 40.37 -2.90
C MET A 29 -13.82 41.56 -3.73
N VAL A 30 -12.78 41.37 -4.56
CA VAL A 30 -12.47 42.26 -5.71
C VAL A 30 -11.94 41.41 -6.89
N PRO A 31 -12.25 41.77 -8.17
CA PRO A 31 -12.40 40.84 -9.29
C PRO A 31 -11.26 40.83 -10.34
N GLU A 32 -11.37 39.92 -11.32
CA GLU A 32 -10.62 39.89 -12.59
C GLU A 32 -10.93 41.11 -13.49
N VAL A 33 -9.90 41.71 -14.12
CA VAL A 33 -10.01 42.44 -15.41
C VAL A 33 -8.69 42.37 -16.20
N ASP A 34 -8.82 42.10 -17.50
CA ASP A 34 -7.88 42.22 -18.63
C ASP A 34 -7.07 43.53 -18.70
N SER A 35 -5.90 43.48 -19.36
CA SER A 35 -5.43 44.62 -20.16
C SER A 35 -4.51 44.21 -21.32
N ASP A 36 -4.96 44.57 -22.52
CA ASP A 36 -4.24 44.59 -23.79
C ASP A 36 -3.71 46.02 -24.09
N GLN A 37 -2.58 46.07 -24.80
CA GLN A 37 -2.10 47.10 -25.74
C GLN A 37 -1.50 48.47 -25.29
N ASP A 38 -0.28 48.68 -25.84
CA ASP A 38 0.17 49.80 -26.70
C ASP A 38 1.23 50.84 -26.24
N GLU A 39 2.26 50.91 -27.10
CA GLU A 39 2.97 52.07 -27.67
C GLU A 39 3.86 53.00 -26.81
N SER A 40 5.17 52.87 -27.07
CA SER A 40 6.23 53.87 -27.37
C SER A 40 6.43 55.15 -26.51
N PRO A 41 7.68 55.68 -26.47
CA PRO A 41 7.94 56.79 -27.38
C PRO A 41 9.32 56.79 -28.07
N LEU A 42 9.29 57.36 -29.27
CA LEU A 42 10.41 57.84 -30.09
C LEU A 42 11.35 58.78 -29.33
N GLU A 43 12.65 58.66 -29.60
CA GLU A 43 13.60 59.77 -29.55
C GLU A 43 14.12 60.09 -30.96
N VAL A 44 14.28 61.39 -31.22
CA VAL A 44 14.32 62.03 -32.54
C VAL A 44 15.76 62.27 -33.03
N LEU A 45 15.92 62.14 -34.35
CA LEU A 45 17.05 62.37 -35.28
C LEU A 45 17.86 63.69 -35.07
N PRO A 46 19.08 63.84 -35.66
CA PRO A 46 19.15 64.29 -37.07
C PRO A 46 20.23 63.64 -37.95
N LEU A 47 19.87 63.50 -39.23
CA LEU A 47 20.75 63.27 -40.38
C LEU A 47 21.61 64.50 -40.67
N ASN A 48 22.89 64.31 -41.04
CA ASN A 48 23.63 65.26 -41.86
C ASN A 48 24.75 64.62 -42.71
N ASN A 49 24.59 64.80 -44.03
CA ASN A 49 25.58 65.12 -45.09
C ASN A 49 26.76 64.20 -45.49
N PHE A 50 26.56 63.58 -46.67
CA PHE A 50 27.43 63.46 -47.87
C PHE A 50 28.96 63.70 -47.81
N GLY A 51 29.73 62.70 -48.27
CA GLY A 51 31.11 62.84 -48.81
C GLY A 51 31.87 61.50 -49.02
N PRO A 52 32.80 61.31 -49.98
CA PRO A 52 32.73 60.15 -50.89
C PRO A 52 33.87 59.10 -50.86
N LYS A 53 33.55 57.92 -51.43
CA LYS A 53 34.39 56.95 -52.19
C LYS A 53 35.46 56.13 -51.45
N ARG A 54 35.30 54.79 -51.48
CA ARG A 54 36.14 53.92 -52.35
C ARG A 54 35.58 52.49 -52.51
N ARG A 55 35.47 52.08 -53.78
CA ARG A 55 35.14 50.74 -54.29
C ARG A 55 36.00 49.65 -53.62
N ARG A 56 35.38 48.53 -53.23
CA ARG A 56 36.01 47.21 -53.38
C ARG A 56 35.00 46.15 -53.81
N ARG A 57 35.36 45.50 -54.92
CA ARG A 57 34.66 44.44 -55.67
C ARG A 57 34.22 43.30 -54.74
N ARG A 58 32.94 42.93 -54.79
CA ARG A 58 32.45 41.61 -54.37
C ARG A 58 32.96 40.56 -55.35
N THR A 59 33.58 39.51 -54.84
CA THR A 59 33.72 38.22 -55.54
C THR A 59 33.12 37.16 -54.64
N THR A 60 32.07 36.53 -55.13
CA THR A 60 31.39 35.37 -54.55
C THR A 60 32.24 34.12 -54.75
N THR A 61 32.58 33.40 -53.68
CA THR A 61 32.93 31.96 -53.75
C THR A 61 32.40 31.17 -52.54
N ARG A 62 31.42 30.32 -52.87
CA ARG A 62 30.97 29.09 -52.23
C ARG A 62 32.04 28.33 -51.42
N VAL A 63 31.88 28.14 -50.10
CA VAL A 63 32.32 26.92 -49.37
C VAL A 63 31.43 26.64 -48.15
N GLN A 64 30.26 26.08 -48.41
CA GLN A 64 29.46 25.34 -47.43
C GLN A 64 30.07 23.93 -47.27
N ARG A 65 31.23 23.79 -46.60
CA ARG A 65 31.90 22.48 -46.38
C ARG A 65 32.63 22.32 -45.03
N SER A 66 32.37 23.17 -44.03
CA SER A 66 33.11 23.09 -42.76
C SER A 66 32.43 22.27 -41.64
N ARG A 67 31.11 22.03 -41.68
CA ARG A 67 30.41 21.38 -40.56
C ARG A 67 30.51 19.84 -40.52
N LEU A 68 30.78 19.17 -41.64
CA LEU A 68 30.95 17.70 -41.67
C LEU A 68 32.35 17.20 -41.25
N ARG A 69 33.35 18.07 -41.08
CA ARG A 69 34.70 17.64 -40.64
C ARG A 69 34.84 17.45 -39.12
N SER A 70 33.89 17.95 -38.33
CA SER A 70 33.94 17.91 -36.86
C SER A 70 33.63 16.52 -36.29
N LEU A 71 32.72 15.76 -36.92
CA LEU A 71 32.36 14.39 -36.50
C LEU A 71 33.49 13.35 -36.71
N CYS A 72 34.53 13.69 -37.48
CA CYS A 72 35.71 12.84 -37.73
C CYS A 72 36.82 13.00 -36.68
N SER A 73 36.56 13.66 -35.54
CA SER A 73 37.55 13.93 -34.49
C SER A 73 37.95 12.67 -33.71
N PHE A 74 36.99 11.82 -33.32
CA PHE A 74 37.25 10.53 -32.66
C PHE A 74 37.93 9.49 -33.58
N TRP A 75 38.01 9.79 -34.88
CA TRP A 75 38.56 8.92 -35.92
C TRP A 75 39.96 9.35 -36.40
N LYS A 76 40.65 10.26 -35.69
CA LYS A 76 42.05 10.62 -36.01
C LYS A 76 43.02 9.57 -35.49
N CYS A 77 43.90 9.05 -36.36
CA CYS A 77 44.85 8.01 -35.99
C CYS A 77 45.93 8.62 -35.09
N ARG A 78 46.22 8.02 -33.92
CA ARG A 78 47.30 8.50 -33.04
C ARG A 78 48.70 8.04 -33.48
N HIS A 79 48.80 7.15 -34.46
CA HIS A 79 50.09 6.70 -34.99
C HIS A 79 50.72 7.78 -35.87
N LEU A 80 51.87 8.29 -35.45
CA LEU A 80 52.64 9.32 -36.15
C LEU A 80 52.86 9.00 -37.64
N TYR A 81 53.19 7.75 -37.96
CA TYR A 81 53.37 7.28 -39.34
C TYR A 81 52.11 7.40 -40.21
N CYS A 82 50.93 7.14 -39.64
CA CYS A 82 49.65 7.22 -40.36
C CYS A 82 49.22 8.68 -40.62
N HIS A 83 49.72 9.62 -39.81
CA HIS A 83 49.51 11.04 -40.00
C HIS A 83 50.41 11.62 -41.11
N ILE A 84 51.64 11.12 -41.21
CA ILE A 84 52.62 11.57 -42.21
C ILE A 84 52.33 10.95 -43.59
N HIS A 85 51.87 9.69 -43.67
CA HIS A 85 51.60 8.99 -44.93
C HIS A 85 50.13 8.50 -45.02
N PRO A 86 49.18 9.41 -45.29
CA PRO A 86 47.73 9.13 -45.19
C PRO A 86 47.21 8.11 -46.21
N TYR A 87 47.90 7.92 -47.34
CA TYR A 87 47.53 6.99 -48.41
C TYR A 87 48.33 5.68 -48.40
N SER A 88 49.19 5.46 -47.40
CA SER A 88 49.92 4.20 -47.29
C SER A 88 48.97 3.03 -47.02
N ARG A 89 49.29 1.83 -47.53
CA ARG A 89 48.51 0.61 -47.25
C ARG A 89 48.30 0.38 -45.73
N ARG A 90 49.30 0.75 -44.91
CA ARG A 90 49.23 0.69 -43.44
C ARG A 90 48.25 1.71 -42.84
N ALA A 91 48.22 2.94 -43.37
CA ALA A 91 47.25 3.95 -42.93
C ALA A 91 45.81 3.60 -43.36
N MET A 92 45.63 3.08 -44.58
CA MET A 92 44.32 2.64 -45.06
C MET A 92 43.78 1.44 -44.27
N THR A 93 44.60 0.41 -44.02
CA THR A 93 44.19 -0.75 -43.18
C THR A 93 43.89 -0.34 -41.74
N CYS A 94 44.67 0.58 -41.15
CA CYS A 94 44.38 1.12 -39.83
C CYS A 94 43.02 1.85 -39.80
N ARG A 95 42.75 2.71 -40.80
CA ARG A 95 41.55 3.57 -40.82
C ARG A 95 40.26 2.82 -41.20
N PHE A 96 40.33 1.94 -42.19
CA PHE A 96 39.15 1.30 -42.78
C PHE A 96 38.92 -0.14 -42.32
N VAL A 97 39.88 -0.79 -41.65
CA VAL A 97 39.74 -2.18 -41.20
C VAL A 97 39.86 -2.28 -39.68
N LYS A 98 41.03 -1.96 -39.11
CA LYS A 98 41.28 -2.21 -37.68
C LYS A 98 40.41 -1.36 -36.75
N ARG A 99 40.15 -0.10 -37.09
CA ARG A 99 39.38 0.83 -36.24
C ARG A 99 37.88 0.63 -36.26
N PRO A 100 37.21 0.45 -37.42
CA PRO A 100 35.81 0.05 -37.40
C PRO A 100 35.64 -1.31 -36.70
N PHE A 101 36.59 -2.25 -36.87
CA PHE A 101 36.59 -3.50 -36.12
C PHE A 101 36.61 -3.28 -34.59
N TRP A 102 37.57 -2.51 -34.07
CA TRP A 102 37.61 -2.22 -32.63
C TRP A 102 36.42 -1.37 -32.15
N GLY A 103 35.89 -0.48 -32.98
CA GLY A 103 34.65 0.25 -32.70
C GLY A 103 33.45 -0.70 -32.53
N VAL A 104 33.31 -1.68 -33.43
CA VAL A 104 32.30 -2.74 -33.32
C VAL A 104 32.52 -3.57 -32.05
N VAL A 105 33.75 -3.97 -31.75
CA VAL A 105 34.06 -4.72 -30.51
C VAL A 105 33.67 -3.94 -29.26
N ILE A 106 33.97 -2.64 -29.18
CA ILE A 106 33.60 -1.79 -28.04
C ILE A 106 32.07 -1.67 -27.94
N VAL A 107 31.38 -1.44 -29.05
CA VAL A 107 29.90 -1.35 -29.07
C VAL A 107 29.28 -2.67 -28.61
N LEU A 108 29.75 -3.81 -29.12
CA LEU A 108 29.29 -5.13 -28.70
C LEU A 108 29.61 -5.39 -27.21
N GLY A 109 30.76 -4.95 -26.72
CA GLY A 109 31.13 -5.02 -25.31
C GLY A 109 30.22 -4.18 -24.41
N LEU A 110 29.92 -2.94 -24.80
CA LEU A 110 28.98 -2.07 -24.09
C LEU A 110 27.55 -2.63 -24.12
N LEU A 111 27.10 -3.17 -25.26
CA LEU A 111 25.81 -3.86 -25.35
C LEU A 111 25.77 -5.10 -24.46
N LYS A 112 26.88 -5.84 -24.33
CA LYS A 112 26.97 -6.96 -23.39
C LYS A 112 26.99 -6.52 -21.94
N LEU A 113 27.69 -5.44 -21.59
CA LEU A 113 27.64 -4.89 -20.23
C LEU A 113 26.26 -4.36 -19.88
N ALA A 114 25.59 -3.66 -20.80
CA ALA A 114 24.21 -3.24 -20.65
C ALA A 114 23.26 -4.43 -20.53
N SER A 115 23.47 -5.49 -21.31
CA SER A 115 22.71 -6.74 -21.21
C SER A 115 22.94 -7.46 -19.89
N ILE A 116 24.18 -7.53 -19.39
CA ILE A 116 24.49 -8.14 -18.09
C ILE A 116 23.91 -7.30 -16.95
N PHE A 117 24.00 -5.97 -17.05
CA PHE A 117 23.37 -5.05 -16.10
C PHE A 117 21.85 -5.20 -16.11
N TRP A 118 21.24 -5.26 -17.29
CA TRP A 118 19.81 -5.50 -17.46
C TRP A 118 19.40 -6.88 -16.93
N SER A 119 20.11 -7.95 -17.28
CA SER A 119 19.88 -9.29 -16.74
C SER A 119 20.08 -9.34 -15.23
N GLY A 120 21.05 -8.59 -14.70
CA GLY A 120 21.27 -8.45 -13.26
C GLY A 120 20.13 -7.70 -12.59
N LEU A 121 19.64 -6.62 -13.19
CA LEU A 121 18.48 -5.88 -12.72
C LEU A 121 17.22 -6.76 -12.73
N VAL A 122 16.97 -7.50 -13.82
CA VAL A 122 15.85 -8.45 -13.92
C VAL A 122 16.02 -9.62 -12.96
N TYR A 123 17.22 -10.08 -12.66
CA TYR A 123 17.44 -11.16 -11.68
C TYR A 123 17.29 -10.67 -10.22
N LEU A 124 17.70 -9.43 -9.96
CA LEU A 124 17.59 -8.81 -8.65
C LEU A 124 16.17 -8.30 -8.36
N PHE A 125 15.46 -7.82 -9.39
CA PHE A 125 14.11 -7.24 -9.33
C PHE A 125 13.18 -7.81 -10.42
N PRO A 126 13.01 -9.14 -10.54
CA PRO A 126 12.12 -9.70 -11.56
C PRO A 126 10.66 -9.29 -11.31
N ASP A 127 10.29 -9.17 -10.03
CA ASP A 127 8.90 -9.05 -9.60
C ASP A 127 8.36 -7.63 -9.68
N ASP A 128 9.19 -6.60 -9.45
CA ASP A 128 8.80 -5.19 -9.54
C ASP A 128 8.47 -4.77 -10.99
N LEU A 129 9.16 -5.37 -11.97
CA LEU A 129 8.96 -5.08 -13.39
C LEU A 129 7.68 -5.76 -13.92
N ASP A 130 7.50 -7.05 -13.62
CA ASP A 130 6.31 -7.79 -14.05
C ASP A 130 5.04 -7.33 -13.32
N ALA A 131 5.12 -6.99 -12.03
CA ALA A 131 3.99 -6.45 -11.27
C ALA A 131 3.51 -5.11 -11.84
N ARG A 132 4.43 -4.19 -12.15
CA ARG A 132 4.09 -2.91 -12.77
C ARG A 132 3.53 -3.06 -14.18
N LEU A 133 4.07 -3.98 -14.98
CA LEU A 133 3.55 -4.25 -16.31
C LEU A 133 2.15 -4.90 -16.26
N ASP A 134 1.94 -5.91 -15.43
CA ASP A 134 0.63 -6.57 -15.30
C ASP A 134 -0.44 -5.63 -14.71
N ALA A 135 -0.09 -4.85 -13.68
CA ALA A 135 -1.00 -3.87 -13.08
C ALA A 135 -1.37 -2.76 -14.08
N TRP A 136 -0.42 -2.33 -14.91
CA TRP A 136 -0.66 -1.31 -15.94
C TRP A 136 -1.49 -1.83 -17.12
N VAL A 137 -1.26 -3.08 -17.56
CA VAL A 137 -1.95 -3.64 -18.73
C VAL A 137 -3.31 -4.26 -18.38
N PHE A 138 -3.46 -4.84 -17.18
CA PHE A 138 -4.68 -5.52 -16.73
C PHE A 138 -5.01 -5.17 -15.28
N PRO A 139 -5.46 -3.93 -14.99
CA PRO A 139 -5.75 -3.49 -13.61
C PRO A 139 -6.89 -4.26 -12.92
N ALA A 140 -7.69 -5.04 -13.66
CA ALA A 140 -8.73 -5.92 -13.14
C ALA A 140 -8.41 -7.43 -13.33
N GLY A 141 -7.18 -7.77 -13.72
CA GLY A 141 -6.80 -9.11 -14.14
C GLY A 141 -7.22 -9.41 -15.58
N ARG A 142 -6.71 -10.51 -16.16
CA ARG A 142 -7.13 -10.94 -17.50
C ARG A 142 -8.54 -11.54 -17.39
N PRO A 143 -9.55 -11.00 -18.10
CA PRO A 143 -10.89 -11.56 -18.05
C PRO A 143 -10.86 -13.00 -18.57
N SER A 144 -11.39 -13.94 -17.77
CA SER A 144 -11.62 -15.30 -18.24
C SER A 144 -12.84 -15.30 -19.14
N ILE A 145 -12.73 -15.92 -20.31
CA ILE A 145 -13.90 -16.15 -21.20
C ILE A 145 -14.90 -17.11 -20.53
N PHE A 146 -14.44 -17.89 -19.55
CA PHE A 146 -15.22 -18.94 -18.89
C PHE A 146 -15.71 -18.56 -17.49
N SER A 147 -15.25 -17.44 -16.90
CA SER A 147 -15.67 -17.03 -15.56
C SER A 147 -15.67 -15.52 -15.39
N HIS A 148 -16.74 -15.00 -14.81
CA HIS A 148 -16.86 -13.60 -14.40
C HIS A 148 -16.11 -13.28 -13.09
N TRP A 149 -15.51 -14.28 -12.45
CA TRP A 149 -14.76 -14.12 -11.20
C TRP A 149 -13.37 -13.56 -11.50
N THR A 150 -13.05 -12.41 -10.91
CA THR A 150 -11.72 -11.80 -11.02
C THR A 150 -10.62 -12.65 -10.40
N THR A 151 -10.96 -13.53 -9.44
CA THR A 151 -10.06 -14.48 -8.78
C THR A 151 -10.07 -15.87 -9.42
N HIS A 152 -10.48 -15.98 -10.68
CA HIS A 152 -10.46 -17.25 -11.40
C HIS A 152 -9.06 -17.87 -11.44
N GLY A 153 -8.92 -19.11 -10.96
CA GLY A 153 -7.63 -19.82 -10.95
C GLY A 153 -6.66 -19.36 -9.86
N VAL A 154 -7.06 -18.43 -8.98
CA VAL A 154 -6.26 -18.04 -7.82
C VAL A 154 -6.52 -19.00 -6.67
N VAL A 155 -5.46 -19.53 -6.06
CA VAL A 155 -5.54 -20.37 -4.86
C VAL A 155 -5.26 -19.51 -3.62
N PRO A 156 -6.14 -19.50 -2.60
CA PRO A 156 -5.88 -18.77 -1.38
C PRO A 156 -4.62 -19.26 -0.66
N VAL A 157 -3.85 -18.32 -0.14
CA VAL A 157 -2.59 -18.52 0.57
C VAL A 157 -2.66 -17.80 1.90
N ARG A 158 -2.06 -18.37 2.94
CA ARG A 158 -2.05 -17.81 4.30
C ARG A 158 -1.09 -16.61 4.42
N CYS A 159 -1.36 -15.57 3.66
CA CYS A 159 -0.68 -14.28 3.76
C CYS A 159 -1.65 -13.17 4.10
N HIS A 160 -1.09 -12.16 4.76
CA HIS A 160 -1.76 -10.92 5.14
C HIS A 160 -1.06 -9.76 4.43
N SER A 161 -1.77 -9.12 3.51
CA SER A 161 -1.30 -7.99 2.72
C SER A 161 -1.17 -6.76 3.61
N HIS A 162 0.04 -6.55 4.14
CA HIS A 162 0.34 -5.46 5.06
C HIS A 162 0.45 -4.15 4.31
N ASN A 163 -0.09 -3.08 4.91
CA ASN A 163 -0.22 -1.77 4.27
C ASN A 163 -0.71 -1.89 2.82
N ASP A 164 -1.82 -2.61 2.61
CA ASP A 164 -2.29 -3.00 1.28
C ASP A 164 -2.49 -1.78 0.35
N TYR A 165 -2.86 -0.65 0.93
CA TYR A 165 -3.04 0.64 0.27
C TYR A 165 -1.74 1.27 -0.30
N TRP A 166 -0.55 0.72 -0.05
CA TRP A 166 0.70 1.11 -0.74
C TRP A 166 0.85 0.49 -2.14
N ARG A 167 -0.03 -0.44 -2.52
CA ARG A 167 0.01 -1.11 -3.82
C ARG A 167 -0.52 -0.23 -4.93
N ASP A 168 -0.03 -0.46 -6.15
CA ASP A 168 -0.50 0.25 -7.35
C ASP A 168 -2.02 0.05 -7.58
N VAL A 169 -2.51 -1.17 -7.32
CA VAL A 169 -3.94 -1.51 -7.30
C VAL A 169 -4.23 -2.25 -5.99
N PRO A 170 -4.63 -1.53 -4.91
CA PRO A 170 -5.00 -2.15 -3.63
C PRO A 170 -6.13 -3.16 -3.80
N LEU A 171 -6.37 -3.99 -2.80
CA LEU A 171 -7.27 -5.14 -2.73
C LEU A 171 -7.07 -6.17 -3.86
N HIS A 172 -7.26 -5.77 -5.12
CA HIS A 172 -7.07 -6.57 -6.31
C HIS A 172 -5.71 -7.24 -6.37
N SER A 173 -4.62 -6.52 -6.09
CA SER A 173 -3.28 -7.12 -6.08
C SER A 173 -3.18 -8.24 -5.04
N ALA A 174 -3.71 -8.02 -3.83
CA ALA A 174 -3.71 -9.03 -2.77
C ALA A 174 -4.57 -10.24 -3.12
N LEU A 175 -5.78 -10.01 -3.64
CA LEU A 175 -6.67 -11.06 -4.10
C LEU A 175 -6.06 -11.86 -5.25
N SER A 176 -5.43 -11.21 -6.23
CA SER A 176 -4.76 -11.86 -7.35
C SER A 176 -3.57 -12.71 -6.90
N ALA A 177 -2.88 -12.27 -5.86
CA ALA A 177 -1.82 -13.05 -5.24
C ALA A 177 -2.35 -14.23 -4.41
N GLY A 178 -3.60 -14.17 -3.96
CA GLY A 178 -4.24 -15.19 -3.11
C GLY A 178 -4.21 -14.88 -1.61
N CYS A 179 -3.83 -13.67 -1.18
CA CYS A 179 -3.80 -13.36 0.25
C CYS A 179 -5.20 -13.31 0.86
N ILE A 180 -5.36 -14.05 1.96
CA ILE A 180 -6.62 -14.16 2.71
C ILE A 180 -6.79 -13.06 3.77
N GLY A 181 -5.90 -12.08 3.80
CA GLY A 181 -6.04 -10.89 4.64
C GLY A 181 -5.46 -9.66 3.97
N VAL A 182 -6.08 -8.50 4.23
CA VAL A 182 -5.64 -7.16 3.79
C VAL A 182 -5.76 -6.18 4.96
N GLU A 183 -5.00 -5.10 4.91
CA GLU A 183 -4.94 -4.08 5.97
C GLU A 183 -5.20 -2.67 5.44
N ALA A 184 -5.99 -1.91 6.20
CA ALA A 184 -6.26 -0.50 5.96
C ALA A 184 -5.94 0.33 7.20
N ASP A 185 -5.00 1.26 7.09
CA ASP A 185 -4.71 2.29 8.10
C ASP A 185 -5.73 3.42 7.96
N VAL A 186 -6.67 3.54 8.89
CA VAL A 186 -7.79 4.48 8.77
C VAL A 186 -7.65 5.70 9.69
N TRP A 187 -8.03 6.84 9.13
CA TRP A 187 -8.08 8.15 9.79
C TRP A 187 -9.47 8.74 9.59
N SER A 188 -10.11 9.19 10.67
CA SER A 188 -11.35 9.97 10.57
C SER A 188 -11.05 11.35 10.00
N SER A 189 -11.73 11.73 8.91
CA SER A 189 -11.65 13.08 8.34
C SER A 189 -13.03 13.55 7.90
N ASP A 190 -13.50 14.64 8.50
CA ASP A 190 -14.82 15.23 8.27
C ASP A 190 -15.96 14.20 8.37
N ASN A 191 -16.39 13.65 7.23
CA ASN A 191 -17.48 12.69 7.07
C ASN A 191 -17.07 11.36 6.42
N ASP A 192 -15.76 11.09 6.25
CA ASP A 192 -15.28 9.82 5.69
C ASP A 192 -14.04 9.28 6.43
N LEU A 193 -13.72 8.02 6.13
CA LEU A 193 -12.54 7.31 6.65
C LEU A 193 -11.48 7.29 5.56
N LEU A 194 -10.48 8.16 5.69
CA LEU A 194 -9.35 8.20 4.77
C LEU A 194 -8.37 7.07 5.09
N VAL A 195 -7.70 6.57 4.07
CA VAL A 195 -6.71 5.49 4.21
C VAL A 195 -5.31 6.00 3.93
N GLY A 196 -4.38 5.72 4.83
CA GLY A 196 -2.96 6.04 4.62
C GLY A 196 -2.11 5.81 5.86
N HIS A 197 -0.80 5.70 5.68
CA HIS A 197 0.12 5.37 6.77
C HIS A 197 0.36 6.54 7.72
N THR A 198 0.32 7.77 7.17
CA THR A 198 0.57 9.00 7.91
C THR A 198 -0.42 10.08 7.49
N PRO A 199 -0.67 11.11 8.33
CA PRO A 199 -1.55 12.22 7.96
C PRO A 199 -1.15 12.93 6.65
N PHE A 200 0.15 12.95 6.35
CA PHE A 200 0.71 13.61 5.16
C PHE A 200 0.47 12.85 3.86
N THR A 201 0.07 11.58 3.94
CA THR A 201 -0.22 10.73 2.77
C THR A 201 -1.71 10.58 2.51
N LEU A 202 -2.57 11.22 3.30
CA LEU A 202 -4.02 11.13 3.16
C LEU A 202 -4.50 11.93 1.94
N HIS A 203 -5.47 11.36 1.23
CA HIS A 203 -6.11 11.99 0.08
C HIS A 203 -7.62 11.76 0.17
N HIS A 204 -8.42 12.79 -0.13
CA HIS A 204 -9.88 12.77 0.02
C HIS A 204 -10.58 11.72 -0.84
N GLU A 205 -9.98 11.33 -1.97
CA GLU A 205 -10.49 10.26 -2.83
C GLU A 205 -10.07 8.85 -2.38
N VAL A 206 -9.12 8.75 -1.44
CA VAL A 206 -8.53 7.48 -0.97
C VAL A 206 -9.14 7.14 0.38
N THR A 207 -10.26 6.42 0.33
CA THR A 207 -11.12 6.13 1.47
C THR A 207 -11.29 4.63 1.71
N LEU A 208 -11.73 4.25 2.92
CA LEU A 208 -12.02 2.85 3.25
C LEU A 208 -13.09 2.28 2.30
N ARG A 209 -14.12 3.07 1.97
CA ARG A 209 -15.15 2.72 1.00
C ARG A 209 -14.59 2.49 -0.40
N SER A 210 -13.82 3.45 -0.93
CA SER A 210 -13.33 3.40 -2.31
C SER A 210 -12.30 2.30 -2.54
N LEU A 211 -11.39 2.07 -1.58
CA LEU A 211 -10.34 1.06 -1.71
C LEU A 211 -10.79 -0.36 -1.37
N TYR A 212 -11.68 -0.53 -0.39
CA TYR A 212 -12.00 -1.85 0.15
C TYR A 212 -13.48 -2.18 0.12
N LEU A 213 -14.34 -1.39 0.78
CA LEU A 213 -15.73 -1.82 1.02
C LEU A 213 -16.57 -1.89 -0.25
N ASN A 214 -16.50 -0.87 -1.11
CA ASN A 214 -17.25 -0.84 -2.37
C ASN A 214 -16.77 -1.92 -3.35
N PRO A 215 -15.44 -2.08 -3.60
CA PRO A 215 -14.95 -3.17 -4.43
C PRO A 215 -15.30 -4.56 -3.90
N LEU A 216 -15.24 -4.79 -2.58
CA LEU A 216 -15.64 -6.06 -1.97
C LEU A 216 -17.13 -6.31 -2.14
N LEU A 217 -17.97 -5.31 -1.89
CA LEU A 217 -19.42 -5.42 -2.05
C LEU A 217 -19.80 -5.78 -3.49
N ASP A 218 -19.25 -5.07 -4.48
CA ASP A 218 -19.48 -5.33 -5.91
C ASP A 218 -19.05 -6.74 -6.31
N LEU A 219 -17.87 -7.18 -5.85
CA LEU A 219 -17.35 -8.53 -6.10
C LEU A 219 -18.27 -9.60 -5.48
N LEU A 220 -18.65 -9.45 -4.22
CA LEU A 220 -19.50 -10.41 -3.53
C LEU A 220 -20.91 -10.45 -4.11
N GLN A 221 -21.49 -9.30 -4.48
CA GLN A 221 -22.78 -9.24 -5.16
C GLN A 221 -22.73 -9.96 -6.51
N LYS A 222 -21.68 -9.76 -7.32
CA LYS A 222 -21.50 -10.47 -8.59
C LYS A 222 -21.37 -11.98 -8.39
N HIS A 223 -20.60 -12.42 -7.40
CA HIS A 223 -20.39 -13.84 -7.10
C HIS A 223 -21.64 -14.53 -6.55
N ASN A 224 -22.52 -13.76 -5.89
CA ASN A 224 -23.75 -14.24 -5.27
C ASN A 224 -25.00 -13.71 -5.99
N THR A 225 -24.88 -13.35 -7.27
CA THR A 225 -26.03 -13.10 -8.14
C THR A 225 -26.33 -14.39 -8.89
N ARG A 226 -27.55 -14.89 -8.75
CA ARG A 226 -27.94 -16.18 -9.32
C ARG A 226 -27.71 -16.22 -10.83
N SER A 227 -26.64 -16.89 -11.26
CA SER A 227 -26.25 -17.01 -12.67
C SER A 227 -26.77 -18.29 -13.32
N SER A 228 -27.12 -19.29 -12.51
CA SER A 228 -27.67 -20.56 -12.97
C SER A 228 -28.75 -21.11 -12.04
N GLN A 229 -29.57 -22.04 -12.55
CA GLN A 229 -30.58 -22.72 -11.74
C GLN A 229 -29.96 -23.66 -10.69
N LEU A 230 -28.71 -24.08 -10.87
CA LEU A 230 -27.97 -24.95 -9.95
C LEU A 230 -27.43 -24.19 -8.73
N GLU A 231 -27.37 -22.86 -8.81
CA GLU A 231 -26.96 -22.05 -7.66
C GLU A 231 -28.06 -22.02 -6.58
N PRO A 232 -27.70 -22.19 -5.29
CA PRO A 232 -28.66 -22.17 -4.20
C PRO A 232 -29.46 -20.87 -4.18
N ALA A 233 -30.74 -20.96 -3.79
CA ALA A 233 -31.52 -19.77 -3.52
C ALA A 233 -30.91 -19.00 -2.33
N HIS A 234 -30.74 -17.69 -2.48
CA HIS A 234 -30.18 -16.81 -1.45
C HIS A 234 -31.20 -16.54 -0.33
N LEU A 235 -31.45 -17.56 0.50
CA LEU A 235 -32.24 -17.41 1.71
C LEU A 235 -31.39 -16.76 2.83
N PRO A 236 -32.00 -16.07 3.80
CA PRO A 236 -31.28 -15.63 4.99
C PRO A 236 -30.58 -16.80 5.68
N GLY A 237 -29.31 -16.65 6.06
CA GLY A 237 -28.55 -17.73 6.70
C GLY A 237 -27.97 -18.78 5.74
N SER A 238 -28.27 -18.71 4.45
CA SER A 238 -27.64 -19.61 3.46
C SER A 238 -26.19 -19.23 3.19
N PHE A 239 -25.43 -20.20 2.67
CA PHE A 239 -24.05 -20.01 2.27
C PHE A 239 -23.90 -18.81 1.32
N ARG A 240 -22.82 -18.03 1.51
CA ARG A 240 -22.42 -16.93 0.65
C ARG A 240 -21.03 -17.25 0.13
N ALA A 241 -20.90 -17.23 -1.18
CA ALA A 241 -19.63 -17.46 -1.85
C ALA A 241 -18.70 -16.28 -1.57
N GLY A 242 -17.48 -16.60 -1.15
CA GLY A 242 -16.43 -15.64 -0.82
C GLY A 242 -15.74 -15.05 -2.05
N VAL A 243 -14.56 -14.48 -1.81
CA VAL A 243 -13.83 -13.76 -2.86
C VAL A 243 -13.04 -14.68 -3.79
N PHE A 244 -12.74 -15.91 -3.38
CA PHE A 244 -11.90 -16.85 -4.13
C PHE A 244 -12.73 -17.91 -4.85
N SER A 245 -12.60 -18.01 -6.17
CA SER A 245 -13.32 -19.01 -6.96
C SER A 245 -12.90 -20.46 -6.70
N SER A 246 -11.64 -20.69 -6.34
CA SER A 246 -11.09 -22.02 -6.07
C SER A 246 -11.48 -22.57 -4.69
N ASP A 247 -11.81 -21.68 -3.76
CA ASP A 247 -12.38 -21.99 -2.45
C ASP A 247 -13.37 -20.89 -2.04
N PRO A 248 -14.65 -21.02 -2.44
CA PRO A 248 -15.66 -20.04 -2.09
C PRO A 248 -15.98 -19.96 -0.59
N SER A 249 -15.48 -20.89 0.23
CA SER A 249 -15.70 -20.87 1.69
C SER A 249 -14.64 -20.07 2.44
N GLN A 250 -13.51 -19.78 1.79
CA GLN A 250 -12.42 -19.02 2.39
C GLN A 250 -12.84 -17.56 2.65
N THR A 251 -12.91 -17.19 3.92
CA THR A 251 -13.11 -15.80 4.35
C THR A 251 -11.91 -14.94 3.99
N LEU A 252 -12.15 -13.69 3.60
CA LEU A 252 -11.15 -12.64 3.50
C LEU A 252 -11.19 -11.78 4.76
N VAL A 253 -10.03 -11.59 5.37
CA VAL A 253 -9.91 -10.75 6.56
C VAL A 253 -9.60 -9.32 6.15
N LEU A 254 -10.46 -8.38 6.53
CA LEU A 254 -10.21 -6.95 6.45
C LEU A 254 -9.76 -6.45 7.83
N LEU A 255 -8.45 -6.23 7.98
CA LEU A 255 -7.86 -5.64 9.18
C LEU A 255 -7.92 -4.11 9.05
N ILE A 256 -8.58 -3.45 10.00
CA ILE A 256 -8.75 -2.00 10.06
C ILE A 256 -7.92 -1.49 11.24
N ASP A 257 -6.84 -0.76 10.94
CA ASP A 257 -5.95 -0.16 11.95
C ASP A 257 -6.38 1.28 12.23
N PHE A 258 -6.87 1.51 13.45
CA PHE A 258 -7.39 2.80 13.90
C PHE A 258 -6.22 3.69 14.32
N LYS A 259 -5.97 4.77 13.58
CA LYS A 259 -4.83 5.67 13.84
C LYS A 259 -5.15 6.86 14.74
N GLU A 260 -6.40 7.30 14.80
CA GLU A 260 -6.81 8.44 15.64
C GLU A 260 -8.32 8.42 15.93
N GLN A 261 -8.73 9.19 16.94
CA GLN A 261 -10.13 9.47 17.31
C GLN A 261 -11.01 8.20 17.36
N PRO A 262 -10.66 7.22 18.21
CA PRO A 262 -11.18 5.87 18.12
C PRO A 262 -12.70 5.76 18.22
N GLU A 263 -13.36 6.60 19.02
CA GLU A 263 -14.82 6.62 19.16
C GLU A 263 -15.54 7.11 17.89
N VAL A 264 -14.98 8.14 17.23
CA VAL A 264 -15.51 8.69 15.98
C VAL A 264 -15.28 7.68 14.86
N THR A 265 -14.05 7.21 14.73
CA THR A 265 -13.66 6.17 13.75
C THR A 265 -14.52 4.91 13.92
N TRP A 266 -14.79 4.48 15.16
CA TRP A 266 -15.65 3.32 15.43
C TRP A 266 -17.07 3.52 14.90
N SER A 267 -17.68 4.67 15.19
CA SER A 267 -19.04 4.99 14.74
C SER A 267 -19.12 5.01 13.21
N MET A 268 -18.12 5.59 12.55
CA MET A 268 -18.04 5.63 11.09
C MET A 268 -17.81 4.23 10.50
N VAL A 269 -16.89 3.43 11.03
CA VAL A 269 -16.68 2.05 10.57
C VAL A 269 -17.97 1.25 10.68
N MET A 270 -18.68 1.36 11.81
CA MET A 270 -19.99 0.72 11.98
C MET A 270 -20.97 1.17 10.91
N GLU A 271 -21.09 2.46 10.61
CA GLU A 271 -21.97 2.94 9.53
C GLU A 271 -21.54 2.39 8.15
N GLN A 272 -20.26 2.47 7.81
CA GLN A 272 -19.76 2.10 6.49
C GLN A 272 -19.85 0.60 6.20
N LEU A 273 -19.87 -0.25 7.23
CA LEU A 273 -20.05 -1.70 7.10
C LEU A 273 -21.50 -2.12 6.83
N GLN A 274 -22.49 -1.23 6.98
CA GLN A 274 -23.90 -1.57 6.83
C GLN A 274 -24.26 -2.27 5.51
N PRO A 275 -23.77 -1.84 4.33
CA PRO A 275 -24.08 -2.53 3.07
C PRO A 275 -23.60 -3.99 3.02
N LEU A 276 -22.48 -4.31 3.69
CA LEU A 276 -22.00 -5.69 3.79
C LEU A 276 -22.82 -6.52 4.78
N ARG A 277 -23.36 -5.90 5.85
CA ARG A 277 -24.32 -6.54 6.76
C ARG A 277 -25.62 -6.88 6.05
N ASP A 278 -26.17 -5.93 5.30
CA ASP A 278 -27.43 -6.11 4.56
C ASP A 278 -27.31 -7.27 3.55
N GLY A 279 -26.12 -7.50 3.01
CA GLY A 279 -25.80 -8.62 2.12
C GLY A 279 -25.52 -9.96 2.81
N ASP A 280 -25.51 -10.04 4.14
CA ASP A 280 -25.15 -11.23 4.94
C ASP A 280 -23.69 -11.69 4.66
N TYR A 281 -22.78 -10.73 4.43
CA TYR A 281 -21.39 -10.98 4.03
C TYR A 281 -20.37 -10.93 5.18
N LEU A 282 -20.72 -10.35 6.33
CA LEU A 282 -19.80 -10.19 7.46
C LEU A 282 -19.89 -11.35 8.43
N SER A 283 -18.73 -11.84 8.87
CA SER A 283 -18.64 -12.86 9.91
C SER A 283 -19.06 -12.25 11.23
N TYR A 284 -19.82 -12.96 12.05
CA TYR A 284 -20.37 -12.40 13.28
C TYR A 284 -20.47 -13.40 14.42
N PHE A 285 -20.34 -12.91 15.64
CA PHE A 285 -20.72 -13.61 16.86
C PHE A 285 -22.23 -13.44 17.09
N ASN A 286 -22.94 -14.53 17.34
CA ASN A 286 -24.40 -14.54 17.55
C ASN A 286 -24.83 -14.63 19.03
N GLY A 287 -23.90 -14.37 19.96
CA GLY A 287 -24.10 -14.55 21.39
C GLY A 287 -23.67 -15.91 21.93
N THR A 288 -23.52 -16.91 21.06
CA THR A 288 -23.06 -18.25 21.43
C THR A 288 -21.77 -18.64 20.72
N ASP A 289 -21.73 -18.45 19.39
CA ASP A 289 -20.63 -18.89 18.52
C ASP A 289 -20.39 -17.92 17.35
N ILE A 290 -19.29 -18.13 16.63
CA ILE A 290 -18.89 -17.36 15.44
C ILE A 290 -19.46 -18.00 14.17
N ILE A 291 -20.30 -17.24 13.47
CA ILE A 291 -20.77 -17.57 12.13
C ILE A 291 -19.81 -16.96 11.12
N THR A 292 -19.04 -17.82 10.44
CA THR A 292 -18.10 -17.37 9.41
C THR A 292 -18.84 -17.03 8.12
N ARG A 293 -18.52 -15.88 7.54
CA ARG A 293 -19.06 -15.37 6.27
C ARG A 293 -17.90 -14.92 5.36
N PRO A 294 -18.17 -14.51 4.10
CA PRO A 294 -17.13 -14.10 3.16
C PRO A 294 -16.09 -13.12 3.67
N ILE A 295 -16.47 -12.19 4.55
CA ILE A 295 -15.57 -11.19 5.12
C ILE A 295 -15.51 -11.35 6.64
N THR A 296 -14.32 -11.32 7.21
CA THR A 296 -14.12 -11.18 8.65
C THR A 296 -13.45 -9.84 8.91
N VAL A 297 -14.13 -8.93 9.63
CA VAL A 297 -13.57 -7.62 9.97
C VAL A 297 -12.81 -7.73 11.29
N VAL A 298 -11.57 -7.25 11.31
CA VAL A 298 -10.72 -7.25 12.50
C VAL A 298 -10.27 -5.82 12.75
N ALA A 299 -10.43 -5.30 13.96
CA ALA A 299 -9.97 -4.00 14.37
C ALA A 299 -8.66 -4.11 15.16
N THR A 300 -7.74 -3.17 14.93
CA THR A 300 -6.44 -3.06 15.60
C THR A 300 -6.07 -1.59 15.82
N GLY A 301 -4.88 -1.33 16.34
CA GLY A 301 -4.43 0.02 16.69
C GLY A 301 -5.17 0.55 17.92
N ASP A 302 -5.66 1.79 17.83
CA ASP A 302 -6.38 2.47 18.92
C ASP A 302 -7.85 2.02 19.05
N ALA A 303 -8.26 0.96 18.35
CA ALA A 303 -9.64 0.49 18.35
C ALA A 303 -10.15 0.18 19.78
N PRO A 304 -11.33 0.71 20.17
CA PRO A 304 -11.82 0.61 21.54
C PRO A 304 -12.36 -0.81 21.83
N PHE A 305 -11.58 -1.60 22.59
CA PHE A 305 -11.90 -3.01 22.88
C PHE A 305 -13.22 -3.21 23.64
N ASP A 306 -13.60 -2.25 24.49
CA ASP A 306 -14.87 -2.23 25.20
C ASP A 306 -16.06 -2.11 24.23
N ARG A 307 -15.92 -1.32 23.15
CA ARG A 307 -16.96 -1.24 22.11
C ARG A 307 -17.15 -2.57 21.39
N ILE A 308 -16.05 -3.24 21.07
CA ILE A 308 -16.07 -4.58 20.48
C ILE A 308 -16.81 -5.54 21.40
N THR A 309 -16.54 -5.52 22.71
CA THR A 309 -17.11 -6.49 23.66
C THR A 309 -18.46 -6.10 24.26
N SER A 310 -18.92 -4.86 24.06
CA SER A 310 -20.12 -4.30 24.69
C SER A 310 -21.42 -5.06 24.40
N ASN A 311 -21.59 -5.54 23.16
CA ASN A 311 -22.76 -6.29 22.76
C ASN A 311 -22.52 -7.80 22.94
N GLN A 312 -23.34 -8.43 23.79
CA GLN A 312 -23.25 -9.87 24.06
C GLN A 312 -24.09 -10.73 23.12
N THR A 313 -24.95 -10.15 22.28
CA THR A 313 -25.86 -10.90 21.39
C THR A 313 -25.48 -10.84 19.92
N TYR A 314 -24.84 -9.77 19.48
CA TYR A 314 -24.40 -9.62 18.09
C TYR A 314 -23.17 -8.75 17.96
N ARG A 315 -22.14 -9.23 17.25
CA ARG A 315 -20.92 -8.48 16.91
C ARG A 315 -20.35 -8.96 15.58
N ASP A 316 -19.96 -8.07 14.68
CA ASP A 316 -19.33 -8.43 13.39
C ASP A 316 -17.96 -7.80 13.16
N ILE A 317 -17.39 -7.23 14.22
CA ILE A 317 -16.01 -6.77 14.27
C ILE A 317 -15.31 -7.56 15.39
N PHE A 318 -14.17 -8.16 15.06
CA PHE A 318 -13.29 -8.86 15.99
C PHE A 318 -12.06 -8.02 16.30
N TYR A 319 -11.32 -8.38 17.33
CA TYR A 319 -10.09 -7.68 17.72
C TYR A 319 -8.82 -8.42 17.29
N ASP A 320 -7.76 -7.67 16.98
CA ASP A 320 -6.38 -8.17 16.88
C ASP A 320 -5.72 -8.09 18.26
N ALA A 321 -5.66 -9.22 18.97
CA ALA A 321 -5.16 -9.26 20.33
C ALA A 321 -3.63 -9.04 20.38
N PRO A 322 -3.11 -8.38 21.42
CA PRO A 322 -1.68 -8.17 21.59
C PRO A 322 -0.98 -9.50 21.96
N LEU A 323 -0.35 -10.15 20.98
CA LEU A 323 0.23 -11.50 21.13
C LEU A 323 1.27 -11.60 22.25
N GLU A 324 2.04 -10.54 22.48
CA GLU A 324 3.04 -10.48 23.56
C GLU A 324 2.42 -10.60 24.96
N GLN A 325 1.19 -10.11 25.14
CA GLN A 325 0.48 -10.17 26.42
C GLN A 325 -0.10 -11.56 26.67
N LEU A 326 -0.49 -12.27 25.60
CA LEU A 326 -1.10 -13.61 25.73
C LEU A 326 -0.16 -14.64 26.35
N ALA A 327 1.14 -14.54 26.07
CA ALA A 327 2.17 -15.43 26.61
C ALA A 327 2.46 -15.18 28.10
N LEU A 328 2.08 -14.02 28.64
CA LEU A 328 2.25 -13.65 30.04
C LEU A 328 1.07 -14.07 30.91
N LEU A 329 -0.08 -14.36 30.29
CA LEU A 329 -1.30 -14.78 30.95
C LEU A 329 -1.34 -16.31 30.97
N PRO A 330 -1.42 -16.97 32.14
CA PRO A 330 -1.45 -18.42 32.20
C PRO A 330 -2.58 -18.93 31.30
N PRO A 331 -2.34 -19.96 30.46
CA PRO A 331 -3.44 -20.67 29.85
C PRO A 331 -4.33 -21.18 30.99
N SER A 332 -5.64 -21.19 30.80
CA SER A 332 -6.59 -21.76 31.76
C SER A 332 -6.42 -23.28 31.81
N THR A 333 -5.26 -23.76 32.26
CA THR A 333 -4.98 -25.14 32.61
C THR A 333 -5.33 -25.28 34.08
N GLY A 334 -6.62 -25.47 34.31
CA GLY A 334 -7.17 -25.76 35.62
C GLY A 334 -8.51 -26.43 35.40
N GLN A 335 -8.50 -27.76 35.34
CA GLN A 335 -9.65 -28.57 35.65
C GLN A 335 -9.93 -28.36 37.16
N SER A 336 -10.45 -27.19 37.52
CA SER A 336 -11.03 -26.96 38.83
C SER A 336 -12.48 -27.44 38.77
N ASP A 337 -12.85 -28.32 39.68
CA ASP A 337 -14.23 -28.84 39.84
C ASP A 337 -15.26 -27.74 40.19
N HIS A 338 -14.82 -26.48 40.24
CA HIS A 338 -15.64 -25.30 40.27
C HIS A 338 -15.25 -24.38 39.10
N PRO A 339 -16.11 -24.19 38.09
CA PRO A 339 -15.92 -23.14 37.09
C PRO A 339 -16.22 -21.82 37.80
N ASP A 340 -15.18 -21.06 38.12
CA ASP A 340 -15.36 -19.69 38.58
C ASP A 340 -15.84 -18.84 37.37
N PRO A 341 -17.04 -18.24 37.41
CA PRO A 341 -17.59 -17.48 36.29
C PRO A 341 -16.73 -16.28 35.84
N GLU A 342 -15.72 -15.90 36.63
CA GLU A 342 -14.84 -14.75 36.41
C GLU A 342 -13.52 -15.07 35.65
N THR A 343 -13.34 -16.29 35.13
CA THR A 343 -12.06 -16.74 34.52
C THR A 343 -12.06 -16.86 32.99
N GLU A 344 -13.01 -16.24 32.28
CA GLU A 344 -12.93 -16.13 30.82
C GLU A 344 -11.73 -15.25 30.43
N PRO A 345 -10.83 -15.73 29.55
CA PRO A 345 -9.66 -14.95 29.15
C PRO A 345 -10.12 -13.67 28.46
N THR A 346 -9.44 -12.54 28.77
CA THR A 346 -9.72 -11.22 28.18
C THR A 346 -9.87 -11.30 26.66
N TYR A 347 -8.99 -12.06 26.01
CA TYR A 347 -9.03 -12.35 24.58
C TYR A 347 -9.36 -13.83 24.35
N SER A 348 -10.37 -14.08 23.51
CA SER A 348 -10.80 -15.41 23.10
C SER A 348 -11.31 -15.38 21.65
N TYR A 349 -11.48 -16.54 21.03
CA TYR A 349 -12.05 -16.65 19.68
C TYR A 349 -13.43 -15.98 19.53
N LYS A 350 -14.14 -15.71 20.63
CA LYS A 350 -15.46 -15.04 20.63
C LYS A 350 -15.38 -13.51 20.43
N ASN A 351 -14.23 -12.90 20.71
CA ASN A 351 -14.04 -11.44 20.63
C ASN A 351 -12.82 -11.03 19.79
N SER A 352 -11.86 -11.93 19.60
CA SER A 352 -10.64 -11.71 18.85
C SER A 352 -10.49 -12.75 17.75
N TYR A 353 -9.88 -12.35 16.63
CA TYR A 353 -9.61 -13.25 15.51
C TYR A 353 -8.11 -13.43 15.29
N TYR A 354 -7.37 -12.33 15.30
CA TYR A 354 -5.91 -12.34 15.26
C TYR A 354 -5.31 -12.18 16.66
N ALA A 355 -4.07 -12.63 16.77
CA ALA A 355 -3.14 -12.15 17.76
C ALA A 355 -1.82 -11.78 17.06
N SER A 356 -1.43 -10.51 17.14
CA SER A 356 -0.25 -10.01 16.42
C SER A 356 0.76 -9.27 17.28
N VAL A 357 2.01 -9.18 16.77
CA VAL A 357 3.10 -8.43 17.41
C VAL A 357 4.18 -8.02 16.41
N ASP A 358 4.94 -6.99 16.76
CA ASP A 358 6.15 -6.55 16.07
C ASP A 358 7.31 -7.54 16.30
N PHE A 359 7.73 -8.23 15.23
CA PHE A 359 8.85 -9.15 15.26
C PHE A 359 10.15 -8.51 15.77
N ARG A 360 10.47 -7.28 15.35
CA ARG A 360 11.74 -6.63 15.72
C ARG A 360 11.76 -6.22 17.18
N LYS A 361 10.64 -5.73 17.71
CA LYS A 361 10.55 -5.35 19.13
C LYS A 361 10.58 -6.58 20.03
N THR A 362 9.91 -7.65 19.63
CA THR A 362 9.68 -8.81 20.50
C THR A 362 10.74 -9.90 20.36
N ILE A 363 11.10 -10.27 19.12
CA ILE A 363 12.11 -11.31 18.86
C ILE A 363 13.51 -10.69 18.76
N GLY A 364 13.62 -9.49 18.20
CA GLY A 364 14.88 -8.78 18.04
C GLY A 364 15.70 -9.23 16.83
N SER A 365 16.95 -8.76 16.78
CA SER A 365 17.89 -9.06 15.71
C SER A 365 18.35 -10.51 15.72
N LEU A 366 18.54 -11.09 14.53
CA LEU A 366 19.00 -12.46 14.37
C LEU A 366 20.52 -12.50 14.17
N SER A 367 21.24 -13.03 15.17
CA SER A 367 22.70 -13.19 15.06
C SER A 367 23.05 -14.20 13.96
N ARG A 368 23.93 -13.80 13.04
CA ARG A 368 24.36 -14.62 11.89
C ARG A 368 23.17 -15.16 11.07
N ASN A 369 22.08 -14.38 10.96
CA ASN A 369 20.86 -14.74 10.23
C ASN A 369 20.18 -16.03 10.74
N ARG A 370 20.28 -16.32 12.05
CA ARG A 370 19.67 -17.49 12.68
C ARG A 370 18.92 -17.11 13.94
N PHE A 371 17.83 -17.83 14.21
CA PHE A 371 17.16 -17.77 15.50
C PHE A 371 18.01 -18.43 16.58
N SER A 372 18.13 -17.77 17.73
CA SER A 372 18.62 -18.41 18.94
C SER A 372 17.57 -19.37 19.51
N GLN A 373 18.01 -20.27 20.40
CA GLN A 373 17.09 -21.19 21.08
C GLN A 373 16.03 -20.43 21.90
N GLY A 374 16.44 -19.37 22.62
CA GLY A 374 15.50 -18.53 23.37
C GLY A 374 14.50 -17.78 22.49
N GLN A 375 14.92 -17.32 21.30
CA GLN A 375 14.01 -16.72 20.32
C GLN A 375 12.97 -17.73 19.81
N LEU A 376 13.38 -18.97 19.50
CA LEU A 376 12.44 -20.02 19.10
C LEU A 376 11.49 -20.41 20.21
N GLU A 377 11.98 -20.52 21.45
CA GLU A 377 11.13 -20.79 22.62
C GLU A 377 10.10 -19.69 22.86
N LEU A 378 10.47 -18.42 22.66
CA LEU A 378 9.54 -17.30 22.74
C LEU A 378 8.47 -17.38 21.65
N VAL A 379 8.84 -17.64 20.39
CA VAL A 379 7.87 -17.82 19.30
C VAL A 379 6.90 -18.95 19.62
N ARG A 380 7.39 -20.12 20.07
CA ARG A 380 6.54 -21.26 20.44
C ARG A 380 5.56 -20.92 21.55
N LYS A 381 6.02 -20.27 22.62
CA LYS A 381 5.16 -19.85 23.74
C LYS A 381 4.06 -18.89 23.28
N GLN A 382 4.39 -17.94 22.40
CA GLN A 382 3.42 -17.00 21.85
C GLN A 382 2.39 -17.71 20.97
N VAL A 383 2.84 -18.59 20.08
CA VAL A 383 1.96 -19.39 19.22
C VAL A 383 1.02 -20.26 20.05
N GLU A 384 1.56 -20.99 21.03
CA GLU A 384 0.77 -21.83 21.93
C GLU A 384 -0.28 -21.03 22.71
N ALA A 385 0.10 -19.88 23.26
CA ALA A 385 -0.80 -19.02 24.02
C ALA A 385 -1.96 -18.46 23.19
N ALA A 386 -1.71 -18.13 21.92
CA ALA A 386 -2.75 -17.67 20.99
C ALA A 386 -3.65 -18.82 20.53
N HIS A 387 -3.06 -19.96 20.17
CA HIS A 387 -3.81 -21.15 19.74
C HIS A 387 -4.69 -21.71 20.86
N ALA A 388 -4.24 -21.68 22.12
CA ALA A 388 -5.05 -22.04 23.28
C ALA A 388 -6.31 -21.17 23.45
N ARG A 389 -6.31 -19.97 22.87
CA ARG A 389 -7.45 -19.03 22.86
C ARG A 389 -8.23 -19.05 21.55
N GLY A 390 -7.84 -19.91 20.61
CA GLY A 390 -8.43 -20.02 19.27
C GLY A 390 -8.07 -18.87 18.32
N LEU A 391 -6.99 -18.14 18.60
CA LEU A 391 -6.57 -16.96 17.84
C LEU A 391 -5.52 -17.32 16.79
N LYS A 392 -5.57 -16.63 15.64
CA LYS A 392 -4.60 -16.81 14.55
C LYS A 392 -3.40 -15.88 14.74
N VAL A 393 -2.20 -16.44 14.65
CA VAL A 393 -0.95 -15.72 14.94
C VAL A 393 -0.41 -15.00 13.71
N ARG A 394 0.03 -13.75 13.89
CA ARG A 394 0.72 -12.96 12.86
C ARG A 394 1.89 -12.18 13.46
N TYR A 395 3.02 -12.13 12.77
CA TYR A 395 4.14 -11.24 13.10
C TYR A 395 4.31 -10.19 12.02
N TRP A 396 4.21 -8.92 12.37
CA TRP A 396 4.56 -7.81 11.48
C TRP A 396 5.99 -7.32 11.76
N GLY A 397 6.52 -6.43 10.92
CA GLY A 397 7.88 -5.91 11.11
C GLY A 397 9.01 -6.92 10.84
N THR A 398 8.73 -8.05 10.18
CA THR A 398 9.78 -9.02 9.81
C THR A 398 10.85 -8.38 8.90
N PRO A 399 12.07 -8.95 8.79
CA PRO A 399 13.10 -8.41 7.89
C PRO A 399 12.62 -8.44 6.43
N SER A 400 12.64 -7.31 5.74
CA SER A 400 12.32 -7.23 4.31
C SER A 400 13.52 -7.53 3.41
N TRP A 401 14.73 -7.22 3.87
CA TRP A 401 16.00 -7.44 3.15
C TRP A 401 17.12 -7.85 4.12
N PRO A 402 18.09 -8.70 3.70
CA PRO A 402 18.18 -9.42 2.42
C PRO A 402 17.07 -10.45 2.21
N ARG A 403 16.70 -10.72 0.94
CA ARG A 403 15.64 -11.70 0.58
C ARG A 403 15.87 -13.09 1.21
N GLY A 404 17.11 -13.54 1.29
CA GLY A 404 17.44 -14.82 1.93
C GLY A 404 17.13 -14.85 3.44
N LEU A 405 17.35 -13.73 4.14
CA LEU A 405 17.01 -13.59 5.56
C LEU A 405 15.48 -13.52 5.75
N ARG A 406 14.79 -12.71 4.94
CA ARG A 406 13.31 -12.63 4.91
C ARG A 406 12.69 -14.01 4.77
N ASN A 407 13.07 -14.74 3.72
CA ASN A 407 12.54 -16.06 3.42
C ASN A 407 12.86 -17.07 4.53
N HIS A 408 14.08 -17.01 5.11
CA HIS A 408 14.43 -17.84 6.27
C HIS A 408 13.51 -17.58 7.47
N VAL A 409 13.24 -16.30 7.78
CA VAL A 409 12.33 -15.91 8.86
C VAL A 409 10.92 -16.45 8.61
N TRP A 410 10.39 -16.25 7.40
CA TRP A 410 9.06 -16.76 7.04
C TRP A 410 8.97 -18.29 7.15
N HIS A 411 9.98 -19.03 6.66
CA HIS A 411 10.05 -20.49 6.82
C HIS A 411 10.02 -20.92 8.27
N VAL A 412 10.81 -20.27 9.13
CA VAL A 412 10.86 -20.61 10.56
C VAL A 412 9.52 -20.30 11.23
N LEU A 413 8.95 -19.11 11.01
CA LEU A 413 7.67 -18.74 11.61
C LEU A 413 6.54 -19.71 11.22
N VAL A 414 6.42 -20.05 9.93
CA VAL A 414 5.44 -21.03 9.45
C VAL A 414 5.67 -22.40 10.07
N ARG A 415 6.94 -22.83 10.21
CA ARG A 415 7.29 -24.10 10.85
C ARG A 415 6.92 -24.13 12.34
N GLU A 416 7.11 -23.01 13.05
CA GLU A 416 6.74 -22.90 14.47
C GLU A 416 5.22 -22.69 14.69
N GLY A 417 4.41 -22.67 13.62
CA GLY A 417 2.95 -22.67 13.70
C GLY A 417 2.29 -21.31 13.52
N VAL A 418 3.01 -20.28 13.06
CA VAL A 418 2.39 -18.99 12.72
C VAL A 418 1.38 -19.16 11.58
N ASP A 419 0.18 -18.63 11.78
CA ASP A 419 -0.95 -18.87 10.89
C ASP A 419 -0.87 -18.06 9.60
N LEU A 420 -0.46 -16.79 9.68
CA LEU A 420 -0.34 -15.90 8.53
C LEU A 420 1.03 -15.24 8.45
N ILE A 421 1.59 -15.21 7.25
CA ILE A 421 2.77 -14.42 6.95
C ILE A 421 2.32 -12.99 6.64
N ASN A 422 2.86 -12.01 7.37
CA ASN A 422 2.66 -10.59 7.07
C ASN A 422 3.55 -10.16 5.90
N VAL A 423 2.96 -9.67 4.81
CA VAL A 423 3.67 -9.52 3.53
C VAL A 423 3.57 -8.11 2.97
N ASP A 424 4.73 -7.48 2.82
CA ASP A 424 4.89 -6.25 2.03
C ASP A 424 5.07 -6.57 0.52
N ASP A 425 5.62 -7.76 0.21
CA ASP A 425 5.87 -8.27 -1.15
C ASP A 425 4.96 -9.48 -1.44
N LEU A 426 3.86 -9.25 -2.16
CA LEU A 426 2.84 -10.27 -2.45
C LEU A 426 3.35 -11.42 -3.29
N ARG A 427 4.02 -11.11 -4.41
CA ARG A 427 4.32 -12.11 -5.44
C ARG A 427 5.26 -13.17 -4.90
N GLU A 428 6.27 -12.76 -4.14
CA GLU A 428 7.20 -13.72 -3.54
C GLU A 428 6.55 -14.54 -2.43
N ALA A 429 5.70 -13.92 -1.62
CA ALA A 429 5.01 -14.62 -0.55
C ALA A 429 4.04 -15.70 -1.04
N THR A 430 3.46 -15.57 -2.22
CA THR A 430 2.41 -16.49 -2.68
C THR A 430 2.87 -17.54 -3.68
N ARG A 431 4.08 -17.41 -4.23
CA ARG A 431 4.67 -18.39 -5.17
C ARG A 431 5.34 -19.59 -4.51
N GLN A 432 5.52 -19.58 -3.20
CA GLN A 432 6.24 -20.62 -2.47
C GLN A 432 5.36 -21.29 -1.43
N ASP A 433 5.48 -22.62 -1.33
CA ASP A 433 4.94 -23.36 -0.19
C ASP A 433 5.92 -23.27 0.97
N TRP A 434 5.68 -22.33 1.88
CA TRP A 434 6.51 -22.08 3.05
C TRP A 434 6.54 -23.24 4.05
N ARG A 435 5.63 -24.22 3.93
CA ARG A 435 5.67 -25.44 4.75
C ARG A 435 6.67 -26.46 4.21
N LYS A 436 7.03 -26.37 2.92
CA LYS A 436 7.98 -27.27 2.28
C LYS A 436 9.38 -26.69 2.35
N HIS A 437 10.31 -27.45 2.92
CA HIS A 437 11.72 -27.14 2.82
C HIS A 437 12.19 -27.52 1.41
N ARG A 438 12.43 -26.55 0.53
CA ARG A 438 13.20 -26.82 -0.68
C ARG A 438 14.68 -26.90 -0.29
N SER A 439 15.15 -28.10 0.07
CA SER A 439 16.58 -28.38 0.10
C SER A 439 17.11 -28.35 -1.33
N TRP A 440 17.60 -27.20 -1.81
CA TRP A 440 18.48 -27.17 -2.97
C TRP A 440 19.89 -27.54 -2.51
N ILE A 441 20.07 -28.83 -2.18
CA ILE A 441 21.37 -29.50 -2.12
C ILE A 441 21.14 -30.93 -2.63
N PHE A 442 21.45 -31.14 -3.91
CA PHE A 442 22.26 -32.26 -4.37
C PHE A 442 23.32 -31.69 -5.29
#